data_AF-A0A3P9DNW6-F1
#
_entry.id   AF-A0A3P9DNW6-F1
#
_cell.length_a   1.000
_cell.length_b   1.000
_cell.length_c   1.000
_cell.angle_alpha   90.00
_cell.angle_beta   90.00
_cell.angle_gamma   90.00
#
_symmetry.space_group_name_H-M   'P 1'
#
loop_
_entity.id
_entity.type
_entity.pdbx_description
1 polymer ?
#
loop_
_entity_poly.entity_id
_entity_poly.type
_entity_poly.pdbx_seq_one_letter_code
_entity_poly.pdbx_strand_id
1 'polypeptide(L)'
;MGLLDNRMIDYFDSDTQAKVPKQKWMRERLPADYWDKGTQSRKSKQQWFKVNIGILMERMRQNDSTNPHVLQWIVGCEAETVTVVSLTLTVTPS
;
A
#
# COMPACT_ATOMS: atom_id res chain seq x y z
N MET A 1 1.97 3.54 4.22
CA MET A 1 1.50 4.59 3.28
C MET A 1 1.21 3.95 1.94
N GLY A 2 0.32 4.53 1.15
CA GLY A 2 0.05 4.12 -0.22
C GLY A 2 0.59 5.14 -1.23
N LEU A 3 1.16 4.65 -2.34
CA LEU A 3 1.65 5.45 -3.44
C LEU A 3 0.96 5.04 -4.74
N LEU A 4 0.64 6.03 -5.59
CA LEU A 4 0.19 5.85 -6.96
C LEU A 4 0.91 6.91 -7.81
N ASP A 5 1.67 6.48 -8.82
CA ASP A 5 2.48 7.36 -9.68
C ASP A 5 3.32 8.38 -8.88
N ASN A 6 4.06 7.87 -7.89
CA ASN A 6 4.89 8.63 -6.95
C ASN A 6 4.13 9.67 -6.09
N ARG A 7 2.79 9.63 -6.07
CA ARG A 7 1.95 10.50 -5.25
C ARG A 7 1.38 9.74 -4.06
N MET A 8 1.43 10.34 -2.88
CA MET A 8 0.82 9.77 -1.69
C MET A 8 -0.69 9.77 -1.81
N ILE A 9 -1.28 8.58 -1.76
CA ILE A 9 -2.73 8.41 -1.81
C ILE A 9 -3.30 8.24 -0.41
N ASP A 10 -2.72 7.38 0.44
CA ASP A 10 -3.18 7.18 1.81
C ASP A 10 -2.04 7.22 2.82
N TYR A 11 -2.41 7.54 4.06
CA TYR A 11 -1.51 7.54 5.20
C TYR A 11 -2.12 6.80 6.39
N PHE A 12 -1.25 6.20 7.20
CA PHE A 12 -1.58 5.55 8.46
C PHE A 12 -0.31 5.60 9.32
N ASP A 13 -0.46 5.93 10.60
CA ASP A 13 0.60 5.96 11.61
C ASP A 13 0.14 5.30 12.92
N SER A 14 1.10 5.03 13.81
CA SER A 14 0.88 4.33 15.07
C SER A 14 0.09 5.12 16.12
N ASP A 15 0.03 6.44 15.96
CA ASP A 15 -0.44 7.37 16.99
C ASP A 15 -1.93 7.65 16.76
N THR A 16 -2.29 8.00 15.52
CA THR A 16 -3.67 8.22 15.09
C THR A 16 -4.40 6.90 14.83
N GLN A 17 -3.67 5.89 14.36
CA GLN A 17 -4.19 4.58 13.97
C GLN A 17 -5.42 4.64 13.06
N ALA A 18 -5.45 5.61 12.14
CA ALA A 18 -6.51 5.80 11.16
C ALA A 18 -5.93 5.81 9.74
N LYS A 19 -6.61 5.16 8.79
CA LYS A 19 -6.25 5.23 7.36
C LYS A 19 -6.88 6.47 6.77
N VAL A 20 -6.07 7.48 6.46
CA VAL A 20 -6.53 8.80 6.02
C VAL A 20 -6.30 9.01 4.51
N PRO A 21 -7.30 9.45 3.73
CA PRO A 21 -7.10 9.87 2.35
C PRO A 21 -6.25 11.14 2.26
N LYS A 22 -5.28 11.15 1.35
CA LYS A 22 -4.46 12.32 1.02
C LYS A 22 -4.82 12.98 -0.30
N GLN A 23 -5.64 12.33 -1.13
CA GLN A 23 -6.11 12.86 -2.40
C GLN A 23 -7.61 13.16 -2.36
N LYS A 24 -8.02 14.31 -2.93
CA LYS A 24 -9.41 14.78 -2.94
C LYS A 24 -10.34 13.77 -3.63
N TRP A 25 -9.95 13.28 -4.80
CA TRP A 25 -10.75 12.33 -5.57
C TRP A 25 -11.02 11.01 -4.85
N MET A 26 -10.14 10.56 -3.96
CA MET A 26 -10.38 9.36 -3.17
C MET A 26 -11.41 9.59 -2.07
N ARG A 27 -11.39 10.76 -1.44
CA ARG A 27 -12.40 11.11 -0.43
C ARG A 27 -13.80 11.21 -1.05
N GLU A 28 -13.88 11.72 -2.27
CA GLU A 28 -15.14 11.92 -2.99
C GLU A 28 -15.69 10.62 -3.61
N ARG A 29 -14.82 9.70 -4.05
CA ARG A 29 -15.24 8.48 -4.77
C ARG A 29 -15.31 7.22 -3.93
N LEU A 30 -14.60 7.15 -2.80
CA LEU A 30 -14.56 5.95 -1.97
C LEU A 30 -15.51 6.09 -0.79
N PRO A 31 -16.38 5.08 -0.54
CA PRO A 31 -17.35 5.12 0.55
C PRO A 31 -16.67 5.07 1.92
N ALA A 32 -17.39 5.47 2.97
CA ALA A 32 -16.86 5.49 4.34
C ALA A 32 -16.36 4.09 4.79
N ASP A 33 -17.09 3.03 4.44
CA ASP A 33 -16.76 1.66 4.84
C ASP A 33 -15.43 1.17 4.25
N TYR A 34 -15.01 1.70 3.10
CA TYR A 34 -13.67 1.45 2.54
C TYR A 34 -12.57 1.92 3.48
N TRP A 35 -12.74 3.09 4.10
CA TRP A 35 -11.77 3.66 5.03
C TRP A 35 -11.78 2.95 6.38
N ASP A 36 -12.96 2.54 6.87
CA ASP A 36 -13.10 1.79 8.12
C ASP A 36 -12.46 0.41 8.01
N LYS A 37 -12.80 -0.35 6.97
CA LYS A 37 -12.18 -1.65 6.66
C LYS A 37 -10.68 -1.51 6.46
N GLY A 38 -10.26 -0.45 5.74
CA GLY A 38 -8.85 -0.12 5.54
C GLY A 38 -8.12 0.16 6.86
N THR A 39 -8.75 0.89 7.77
CA THR A 39 -8.20 1.20 9.10
C THR A 39 -8.06 -0.07 9.94
N GLN A 40 -9.09 -0.91 9.99
CA GLN A 40 -9.02 -2.19 10.69
C GLN A 40 -7.92 -3.09 10.14
N SER A 41 -7.79 -3.18 8.80
CA SER A 41 -6.71 -3.92 8.15
C SER A 41 -5.31 -3.39 8.56
N ARG A 42 -5.11 -2.07 8.60
CA ARG A 42 -3.83 -1.47 9.01
C ARG A 42 -3.52 -1.71 10.48
N LYS A 43 -4.51 -1.65 11.38
CA LYS A 43 -4.36 -2.00 12.80
C LYS A 43 -3.95 -3.47 12.97
N SER A 44 -4.62 -4.39 12.28
CA SER A 44 -4.26 -5.81 12.31
C SER A 44 -2.83 -6.06 11.82
N LYS A 45 -2.41 -5.37 10.74
CA LYS A 45 -1.02 -5.46 10.23
C LYS A 45 -0.01 -4.89 11.22
N GLN A 46 -0.27 -3.74 11.85
CA GLN A 46 0.61 -3.17 12.86
C GLN A 46 0.83 -4.15 14.03
N GLN A 47 -0.24 -4.77 14.53
CA GLN A 47 -0.12 -5.77 15.59
C GLN A 47 0.64 -7.00 15.13
N TRP A 48 0.38 -7.48 13.90
CA TRP A 48 1.10 -8.59 13.30
C TRP A 48 2.60 -8.30 13.22
N PHE A 49 3.01 -7.12 12.75
CA PHE A 49 4.42 -6.73 12.70
C PHE A 49 5.06 -6.63 14.08
N LYS A 50 4.35 -6.07 15.07
CA LYS A 50 4.84 -5.96 16.45
C LYS A 50 5.18 -7.33 17.06
N VAL A 51 4.36 -8.35 16.79
CA VAL A 51 4.62 -9.71 17.26
C VAL A 51 5.75 -10.37 16.46
N ASN A 52 5.68 -10.28 15.12
CA ASN A 52 6.63 -11.00 14.26
C ASN A 52 8.04 -10.43 14.31
N ILE A 53 8.22 -9.13 14.57
CA ILE A 53 9.57 -8.57 14.72
C ILE A 53 10.28 -9.12 15.96
N GLY A 54 9.56 -9.32 17.07
CA GLY A 54 10.14 -9.96 18.27
C GLY A 54 10.58 -11.40 17.99
N ILE A 55 9.71 -12.18 17.33
CA ILE A 55 10.02 -13.57 16.92
C ILE A 55 11.23 -13.60 15.97
N LEU A 56 11.28 -12.67 15.00
CA LEU A 56 12.39 -12.57 14.06
C LEU A 56 13.70 -12.24 14.78
N MET A 57 13.68 -11.27 15.71
CA MET A 57 14.86 -10.89 16.50
C MET A 57 15.38 -12.06 17.34
N GLU A 58 14.50 -12.82 17.99
CA GLU A 58 14.88 -14.00 18.77
C GLU A 58 15.54 -15.07 17.88
N ARG A 59 14.93 -15.40 16.74
CA ARG A 59 15.47 -16.40 15.79
C ARG A 59 16.82 -15.99 15.22
N MET A 60 17.04 -14.70 15.02
CA MET A 60 18.29 -14.15 14.52
C MET A 60 19.33 -13.89 15.63
N ARG A 61 19.01 -14.17 16.90
CA ARG A 61 19.85 -13.88 18.08
C ARG A 61 20.24 -12.40 18.18
N GLN A 62 19.29 -11.52 17.88
CA GLN A 62 19.42 -10.06 17.89
C GLN A 62 18.57 -9.38 18.96
N ASN A 63 17.93 -10.16 19.83
CA ASN A 63 17.12 -9.70 20.96
C ASN A 63 17.86 -8.77 21.93
N ASP A 64 19.18 -8.94 22.08
CA ASP A 64 20.02 -8.17 23.01
C ASP A 64 20.83 -7.06 22.31
N SER A 65 20.52 -6.76 21.04
CA SER A 65 21.19 -5.70 20.26
C SER A 65 20.80 -4.31 20.77
N THR A 66 21.79 -3.47 21.06
CA THR A 66 21.58 -2.04 21.37
C THR A 66 21.26 -1.20 20.12
N ASN A 67 21.54 -1.72 18.92
CA ASN A 67 21.30 -1.02 17.67
C ASN A 67 19.82 -1.12 17.25
N PRO A 68 19.23 -0.03 16.71
CA PRO A 68 17.87 -0.04 16.20
C PRO A 68 17.75 -0.92 14.95
N HIS A 69 16.71 -1.75 14.91
CA HIS A 69 16.35 -2.57 13.75
C HIS A 69 15.13 -1.98 13.05
N VAL A 70 15.17 -1.92 11.71
CA VAL A 70 14.09 -1.40 10.89
C VAL A 70 13.62 -2.48 9.92
N LEU A 71 12.33 -2.81 9.98
CA LEU A 71 11.68 -3.70 9.02
C LEU A 71 10.82 -2.86 8.07
N GLN A 72 11.09 -2.97 6.76
CA GLN A 72 10.33 -2.31 5.71
C GLN A 72 9.52 -3.34 4.91
N TRP A 73 8.25 -3.01 4.64
CA TRP A 73 7.36 -3.86 3.87
C TRP A 73 6.72 -3.05 2.73
N ILE A 74 7.11 -3.36 1.50
CA ILE A 74 6.62 -2.70 0.29
C ILE A 74 5.85 -3.74 -0.52
N VAL A 75 4.55 -3.50 -0.70
CA VAL A 75 3.68 -4.34 -1.53
C VAL A 75 2.84 -3.42 -2.40
N GLY A 76 2.78 -3.76 -3.68
CA GLY A 76 2.01 -3.06 -4.70
C GLY A 76 1.96 -3.86 -5.99
N CYS A 77 1.45 -3.24 -7.04
CA CYS A 77 1.46 -3.74 -8.40
C CYS A 77 1.74 -2.58 -9.35
N GLU A 78 2.23 -2.89 -10.53
CA GLU A 78 2.33 -1.98 -11.66
C GLU A 78 1.16 -2.26 -12.61
N ALA A 79 0.53 -1.21 -13.12
CA ALA A 79 -0.55 -1.34 -14.09
C ALA A 79 0.00 -1.07 -15.48
N GLU A 80 -0.04 -2.08 -16.36
CA GLU A 80 0.31 -1.90 -17.77
C GLU A 80 -0.88 -1.33 -18.55
N THR A 81 -0.66 -0.27 -19.32
CA THR A 81 -1.68 0.26 -20.22
C THR A 81 -1.69 -0.55 -21.51
N VAL A 82 -2.75 -1.31 -21.77
CA VAL A 82 -2.95 -1.93 -23.08
C VAL A 82 -3.43 -0.86 -24.06
N THR A 83 -2.53 -0.36 -24.89
CA THR A 83 -2.88 0.45 -26.07
C THR A 83 -3.59 -0.44 -27.09
N VAL A 84 -4.91 -0.34 -27.17
CA VAL A 84 -5.66 -0.89 -28.31
C VAL A 84 -5.37 -0.01 -29.52
N VAL A 85 -4.41 -0.42 -30.35
CA VAL A 85 -4.21 0.19 -31.66
C VAL A 85 -5.36 -0.28 -32.55
N SER A 86 -6.30 0.61 -32.85
CA SER A 86 -7.27 0.37 -33.91
C SER A 86 -6.52 0.37 -35.25
N LEU A 87 -6.22 -0.83 -35.78
CA LEU A 87 -5.72 -0.98 -37.14
C LEU A 87 -6.90 -0.84 -38.09
N THR A 88 -7.15 0.37 -38.58
CA THR A 88 -8.03 0.58 -39.74
C THR A 88 -7.29 0.12 -40.99
N LEU A 89 -7.61 -1.09 -41.47
CA LEU A 89 -7.19 -1.58 -42.79
C LEU A 89 -7.97 -0.80 -43.87
N THR A 90 -7.32 0.14 -44.55
CA THR A 90 -7.87 0.73 -45.78
C THR A 90 -7.60 -0.21 -46.94
N VAL A 91 -8.63 -0.91 -47.40
CA VAL A 91 -8.58 -1.68 -48.65
C VAL A 91 -8.68 -0.68 -49.81
N THR A 92 -7.59 -0.50 -50.56
CA THR A 92 -7.60 0.24 -51.83
C THR A 92 -8.08 -0.70 -52.94
N PRO A 93 -9.18 -0.40 -53.65
CA PRO A 93 -9.60 -1.18 -54.81
C PRO A 93 -8.61 -0.94 -55.97
N SER A 94 -8.26 -2.02 -56.67
CA SER A 94 -7.42 -2.04 -57.88
C SER A 94 -8.17 -1.56 -59.11
#